data_AF-A0AAD7AJG2-F1
#
_entry.id   AF-A0AAD7AJG2-F1
#
_cell.length_a   1.000
_cell.length_b   1.000
_cell.length_c   1.000
_cell.angle_alpha   90.00
_cell.angle_beta   90.00
_cell.angle_gamma   90.00
#
_symmetry.space_group_name_H-M   'P 1'
#
loop_
_entity.id
_entity.type
_entity.pdbx_description
1 polymer ?
#
loop_
_entity_poly.entity_id
_entity_poly.type
_entity_poly.pdbx_seq_one_letter_code
_entity_poly.pdbx_strand_id
1 'polypeptide(L)'
;MAATVSHANSERVVYVSDLQGTRPGFFTKWERLRHGRFHWLSECFAEAMGVFLYTYPGVGSTAIYVIGNLTKESGLSSLFQIGLAYGGGIFFAVGLCAATSGGHLNPCITIVHVLFKGFPPLKALRYIVAQILGGYIACLLIYAQYHHVLTTAEATVIASVGEEGLAAINFTPSGPAGIFALYAPTGSNLGQVFMNEFVTDFFLALVIFGCLDPSNVFIPPHMALGTIAIAYASAVWGFAPVGLAANSARDIAGRLAAMTIWGREAAGNPRYAAIAALTNIPATILACIVHELMFVDSDRVVPQAQREFYDVHALHRRRGPLLQNGDSSPGGRDQKEYVDTIERV
;
A
#
# COMPACT_ATOMS: atom_id res chain seq x y z
N MET A 1 -39.06 -24.85 38.52
CA MET A 1 -38.36 -23.60 38.88
C MET A 1 -36.86 -23.81 38.62
N ALA A 2 -36.42 -23.61 37.38
CA ALA A 2 -35.01 -23.70 37.02
C ALA A 2 -34.52 -22.28 36.81
N ALA A 3 -33.56 -21.87 37.64
CA ALA A 3 -33.02 -20.53 37.68
C ALA A 3 -32.32 -20.19 36.36
N THR A 4 -32.76 -19.10 35.74
CA THR A 4 -32.05 -18.38 34.70
C THR A 4 -30.74 -17.84 35.27
N VAL A 5 -29.63 -18.50 34.95
CA VAL A 5 -28.30 -17.93 35.16
C VAL A 5 -28.10 -16.84 34.11
N SER A 6 -28.40 -15.61 34.51
CA SER A 6 -28.02 -14.40 33.81
C SER A 6 -26.50 -14.25 33.86
N HIS A 7 -25.79 -14.82 32.89
CA HIS A 7 -24.40 -14.42 32.59
C HIS A 7 -24.42 -13.09 31.82
N ALA A 8 -24.84 -12.02 32.48
CA ALA A 8 -24.59 -10.66 32.02
C ALA A 8 -23.28 -10.18 32.66
N ASN A 9 -22.18 -10.84 32.32
CA ASN A 9 -20.86 -10.26 32.56
C ASN A 9 -20.57 -9.38 31.34
N SER A 10 -21.09 -8.16 31.31
CA SER A 10 -20.67 -7.20 30.30
C SER A 10 -19.19 -6.94 30.53
N GLU A 11 -18.32 -7.56 29.73
CA GLU A 11 -16.89 -7.35 29.82
C GLU A 11 -16.62 -5.85 29.79
N ARG A 12 -15.98 -5.35 30.86
CA ARG A 12 -15.67 -3.93 30.99
C ARG A 12 -14.77 -3.54 29.82
N VAL A 13 -15.26 -2.65 28.94
CA VAL A 13 -14.44 -2.09 27.87
C VAL A 13 -13.29 -1.32 28.50
N VAL A 14 -12.06 -1.73 28.17
CA VAL A 14 -10.83 -1.09 28.64
C VAL A 14 -10.25 -0.28 27.50
N TYR A 15 -10.08 1.03 27.72
CA TYR A 15 -9.44 1.88 26.74
C TYR A 15 -7.97 2.13 27.08
N VAL A 16 -7.19 2.52 26.08
CA VAL A 16 -5.75 2.81 26.23
C VAL A 16 -5.50 3.87 27.32
N SER A 17 -6.34 4.91 27.41
CA SER A 17 -6.22 5.95 28.45
C SER A 17 -6.54 5.47 29.86
N ASP A 18 -7.14 4.30 30.00
CA ASP A 18 -7.45 3.69 31.30
C ASP A 18 -6.24 2.88 31.79
N LEU A 19 -5.37 2.45 30.87
CA LEU A 19 -4.15 1.68 31.12
C LEU A 19 -2.90 2.57 31.20
N GLN A 20 -2.76 3.46 30.23
CA GLN A 20 -1.70 4.45 30.16
C GLN A 20 -2.27 5.70 30.82
N GLY A 21 -1.61 6.20 31.88
CA GLY A 21 -2.07 7.35 32.65
C GLY A 21 -2.21 8.65 31.83
N THR A 22 -2.17 9.80 32.50
CA THR A 22 -2.42 11.08 31.82
C THR A 22 -1.40 11.37 30.72
N ARG A 23 -1.87 11.40 29.47
CA ARG A 23 -1.08 11.77 28.30
C ARG A 23 -0.67 13.25 28.41
N PRO A 24 0.56 13.64 28.00
CA PRO A 24 0.98 15.04 28.07
C PRO A 24 0.01 15.97 27.34
N GLY A 25 -0.31 17.13 27.94
CA GLY A 25 -1.39 17.99 27.49
C GLY A 25 -1.27 18.50 26.04
N PHE A 26 -0.05 18.62 25.51
CA PHE A 26 0.20 18.92 24.11
C PHE A 26 -0.41 17.84 23.18
N PHE A 27 -0.16 16.56 23.45
CA PHE A 27 -0.68 15.47 22.65
C PHE A 27 -2.19 15.33 22.77
N THR A 28 -2.77 15.57 23.95
CA THR A 28 -4.23 15.58 24.13
C THR A 28 -4.90 16.74 23.39
N LYS A 29 -4.24 17.91 23.29
CA LYS A 29 -4.73 19.03 22.45
C LYS A 29 -4.64 18.68 20.97
N TRP A 30 -3.51 18.14 20.52
CA TRP A 30 -3.33 17.68 19.15
C TRP A 30 -4.35 16.60 18.76
N GLU A 31 -4.55 15.61 19.62
CA GLU A 31 -5.52 14.52 19.42
C GLU A 31 -6.93 15.07 19.21
N ARG A 32 -7.36 16.03 20.04
CA ARG A 32 -8.66 16.70 19.87
C ARG A 32 -8.77 17.46 18.54
N LEU A 33 -7.73 18.22 18.16
CA LEU A 33 -7.70 18.94 16.89
C LEU A 33 -7.73 17.98 15.69
N ARG A 34 -6.98 16.88 15.79
CA ARG A 34 -6.90 15.81 14.78
C ARG A 34 -8.25 15.14 14.57
N HIS A 35 -8.95 14.76 15.64
CA HIS A 35 -10.27 14.14 15.53
C HIS A 35 -11.36 15.10 15.04
N GLY A 36 -11.25 16.40 15.36
CA GLY A 36 -12.26 17.38 14.98
C GLY A 36 -12.10 17.93 13.55
N ARG A 37 -10.87 18.27 13.11
CA ARG A 37 -10.65 19.10 11.91
C ARG A 37 -9.66 18.52 10.90
N PHE A 38 -8.71 17.70 11.36
CA PHE A 38 -7.58 17.22 10.55
C PHE A 38 -7.57 15.69 10.44
N HIS A 39 -8.74 15.06 10.51
CA HIS A 39 -8.82 13.61 10.45
C HIS A 39 -8.35 13.08 9.09
N TRP A 40 -8.84 13.70 8.02
CA TRP A 40 -8.44 13.44 6.64
C TRP A 40 -6.91 13.50 6.43
N LEU A 41 -6.21 14.39 7.16
CA LEU A 41 -4.76 14.52 7.07
C LEU A 41 -4.04 13.30 7.67
N SER A 42 -4.59 12.74 8.75
CA SER A 42 -4.04 11.55 9.38
C SER A 42 -4.21 10.32 8.50
N GLU A 43 -5.36 10.20 7.83
CA GLU A 43 -5.63 9.15 6.87
C GLU A 43 -4.71 9.27 5.65
N CYS A 44 -4.57 10.47 5.07
CA CYS A 44 -3.64 10.70 3.98
C CYS A 44 -2.19 10.41 4.38
N PHE A 45 -1.80 10.79 5.60
CA PHE A 45 -0.47 10.46 6.12
C PHE A 45 -0.28 8.94 6.26
N ALA A 46 -1.28 8.22 6.76
CA ALA A 46 -1.22 6.76 6.86
C ALA A 46 -1.15 6.08 5.48
N GLU A 47 -1.90 6.58 4.49
CA GLU A 47 -1.80 6.09 3.11
C GLU A 47 -0.42 6.37 2.48
N ALA A 48 0.09 7.59 2.64
CA ALA A 48 1.44 7.94 2.17
C ALA A 48 2.52 7.11 2.87
N MET A 49 2.43 6.96 4.19
CA MET A 49 3.37 6.17 4.98
C MET A 49 3.30 4.69 4.63
N GLY A 50 2.11 4.13 4.39
CA GLY A 50 1.98 2.74 3.97
C GLY A 50 2.63 2.49 2.61
N VAL A 51 2.44 3.39 1.63
CA VAL A 51 3.15 3.29 0.34
C VAL A 51 4.65 3.44 0.49
N PHE A 52 5.08 4.37 1.33
CA PHE A 52 6.49 4.55 1.67
C PHE A 52 7.10 3.26 2.26
N LEU A 53 6.41 2.60 3.19
CA LEU A 53 6.91 1.45 3.95
C LEU A 53 7.18 0.20 3.11
N TYR A 54 6.48 0.00 1.98
CA TYR A 54 6.84 -1.07 1.05
C TYR A 54 7.74 -0.60 -0.10
N THR A 55 7.62 0.66 -0.52
CA THR A 55 8.46 1.20 -1.60
C THR A 55 9.91 1.32 -1.15
N TYR A 56 10.15 1.79 0.08
CA TYR A 56 11.48 2.04 0.61
C TYR A 56 12.37 0.77 0.69
N PRO A 57 11.98 -0.31 1.40
CA PRO A 57 12.78 -1.53 1.41
C PRO A 57 12.78 -2.23 0.05
N GLY A 58 11.66 -2.23 -0.68
CA GLY A 58 11.53 -2.85 -1.98
C GLY A 58 12.48 -2.25 -3.03
N VAL A 59 12.36 -0.94 -3.27
CA VAL A 59 13.25 -0.19 -4.19
C VAL A 59 14.68 -0.17 -3.66
N GLY A 60 14.90 -0.11 -2.35
CA GLY A 60 16.24 -0.23 -1.77
C GLY A 60 16.91 -1.57 -2.11
N SER A 61 16.17 -2.68 -2.03
CA SER A 61 16.67 -4.00 -2.45
C SER A 61 16.88 -4.08 -3.96
N THR A 62 16.05 -3.40 -4.76
CA THR A 62 16.24 -3.25 -6.22
C THR A 62 17.49 -2.44 -6.53
N ALA A 63 17.79 -1.37 -5.77
CA ALA A 63 18.98 -0.56 -5.95
C ALA A 63 20.25 -1.40 -5.80
N ILE A 64 20.34 -2.20 -4.73
CA ILE A 64 21.47 -3.11 -4.51
C ILE A 64 21.58 -4.14 -5.65
N TYR A 65 20.46 -4.67 -6.14
CA TYR A 65 20.45 -5.63 -7.24
C TYR A 65 20.97 -5.03 -8.55
N VAL A 66 20.47 -3.86 -8.93
CA VAL A 66 20.89 -3.18 -10.17
C VAL A 66 22.35 -2.75 -10.05
N ILE A 67 22.74 -2.11 -8.95
CA ILE A 67 24.12 -1.66 -8.72
C ILE A 67 25.09 -2.84 -8.81
N GLY A 68 24.80 -3.96 -8.13
CA GLY A 68 25.65 -5.14 -8.18
C GLY A 68 25.80 -5.73 -9.58
N ASN A 69 24.73 -5.72 -10.38
CA ASN A 69 24.80 -6.15 -11.78
C ASN A 69 25.65 -5.18 -12.63
N LEU A 70 25.53 -3.86 -12.41
CA LEU A 70 26.31 -2.85 -13.12
C LEU A 70 27.80 -2.92 -12.78
N THR A 71 28.15 -3.17 -11.52
CA THR A 71 29.55 -3.30 -11.06
C THR A 71 30.11 -4.72 -11.22
N LYS A 72 29.29 -5.68 -11.68
CA LYS A 72 29.64 -7.11 -11.80
C LYS A 72 30.03 -7.75 -10.46
N GLU A 73 29.48 -7.24 -9.36
CA GLU A 73 29.62 -7.81 -8.03
C GLU A 73 28.51 -8.84 -7.79
N SER A 74 28.89 -10.12 -7.83
CA SER A 74 27.95 -11.23 -7.62
C SER A 74 27.52 -11.34 -6.17
N GLY A 75 26.23 -11.62 -5.95
CA GLY A 75 25.70 -11.99 -4.63
C GLY A 75 25.25 -10.83 -3.74
N LEU A 76 25.25 -9.57 -4.21
CA LEU A 76 24.77 -8.43 -3.40
C LEU A 76 23.26 -8.44 -3.16
N SER A 77 22.47 -8.91 -4.12
CA SER A 77 21.01 -9.03 -3.99
C SER A 77 20.47 -10.05 -5.00
N SER A 78 19.20 -10.43 -4.84
CA SER A 78 18.50 -11.38 -5.71
C SER A 78 17.03 -11.04 -5.81
N LEU A 79 16.32 -11.60 -6.79
CA LEU A 79 14.87 -11.44 -6.91
C LEU A 79 14.14 -11.94 -5.65
N PHE A 80 14.68 -12.96 -4.99
CA PHE A 80 14.16 -13.46 -3.71
C PHE A 80 14.22 -12.38 -2.63
N GLN A 81 15.36 -11.70 -2.48
CA GLN A 81 15.55 -10.61 -1.53
C GLN A 81 14.64 -9.42 -1.83
N ILE A 82 14.46 -9.06 -3.12
CA ILE A 82 13.53 -8.00 -3.53
C ILE A 82 12.10 -8.34 -3.12
N GLY A 83 11.63 -9.56 -3.40
CA GLY A 83 10.27 -9.95 -3.01
C GLY A 83 10.08 -10.01 -1.49
N LEU A 84 11.08 -10.47 -0.72
CA LEU A 84 11.05 -10.38 0.74
C LEU A 84 11.00 -8.92 1.24
N ALA A 85 11.74 -8.02 0.59
CA ALA A 85 11.77 -6.61 0.99
C ALA A 85 10.42 -5.91 0.73
N TYR A 86 9.80 -6.14 -0.43
CA TYR A 86 8.45 -5.64 -0.70
C TYR A 86 7.40 -6.30 0.22
N GLY A 87 7.44 -7.62 0.38
CA GLY A 87 6.50 -8.34 1.26
C GLY A 87 6.61 -7.90 2.72
N GLY A 88 7.83 -7.82 3.27
CA GLY A 88 8.06 -7.31 4.62
C GLY A 88 7.64 -5.85 4.78
N GLY A 89 7.89 -5.02 3.77
CA GLY A 89 7.40 -3.65 3.75
C GLY A 89 5.87 -3.54 3.74
N ILE A 90 5.17 -4.42 3.02
CA ILE A 90 3.70 -4.50 3.03
C ILE A 90 3.18 -4.96 4.39
N PHE A 91 3.85 -5.94 5.02
CA PHE A 91 3.52 -6.37 6.38
C PHE A 91 3.56 -5.18 7.36
N PHE A 92 4.60 -4.35 7.30
CA PHE A 92 4.68 -3.12 8.11
C PHE A 92 3.63 -2.10 7.71
N ALA A 93 3.41 -1.91 6.40
CA ALA A 93 2.47 -0.93 5.89
C ALA A 93 1.05 -1.18 6.38
N VAL A 94 0.54 -2.40 6.21
CA VAL A 94 -0.82 -2.75 6.66
C VAL A 94 -0.87 -2.76 8.19
N GLY A 95 0.12 -3.35 8.87
CA GLY A 95 0.15 -3.44 10.34
C GLY A 95 0.20 -2.09 11.06
N LEU A 96 0.84 -1.07 10.46
CA LEU A 96 1.00 0.25 11.06
C LEU A 96 -0.05 1.27 10.59
N CYS A 97 -0.53 1.14 9.35
CA CYS A 97 -1.33 2.21 8.72
C CYS A 97 -2.82 1.85 8.58
N ALA A 98 -3.18 0.57 8.44
CA ALA A 98 -4.56 0.16 8.13
C ALA A 98 -5.57 0.60 9.19
N ALA A 99 -5.22 0.54 10.47
CA ALA A 99 -6.10 1.01 11.55
C ALA A 99 -6.40 2.52 11.51
N THR A 100 -5.61 3.30 10.77
CA THR A 100 -5.80 4.75 10.63
C THR A 100 -6.57 5.13 9.38
N SER A 101 -6.25 4.55 8.22
CA SER A 101 -6.86 4.93 6.92
C SER A 101 -7.77 3.87 6.30
N GLY A 102 -7.82 2.66 6.84
CA GLY A 102 -8.31 1.47 6.15
C GLY A 102 -7.20 0.71 5.42
N GLY A 103 -6.10 1.39 5.06
CA GLY A 103 -4.96 0.75 4.42
C GLY A 103 -5.26 0.29 2.99
N HIS A 104 -5.83 1.18 2.16
CA HIS A 104 -5.99 0.89 0.74
C HIS A 104 -4.63 0.72 0.07
N LEU A 105 -3.70 1.66 0.36
CA LEU A 105 -2.30 1.68 -0.04
C LEU A 105 -2.04 1.47 -1.54
N ASN A 106 -3.08 1.58 -2.36
CA ASN A 106 -3.08 1.31 -3.79
C ASN A 106 -4.26 2.05 -4.44
N PRO A 107 -4.03 2.82 -5.52
CA PRO A 107 -5.10 3.47 -6.25
C PRO A 107 -6.17 2.53 -6.78
N CYS A 108 -5.83 1.32 -7.25
CA CYS A 108 -6.84 0.40 -7.78
C CYS A 108 -7.79 -0.11 -6.68
N ILE A 109 -7.28 -0.42 -5.49
CA ILE A 109 -8.08 -0.81 -4.32
C ILE A 109 -9.00 0.35 -3.94
N THR A 110 -8.46 1.57 -3.89
CA THR A 110 -9.23 2.78 -3.59
C THR A 110 -10.37 3.00 -4.60
N ILE A 111 -10.09 2.81 -5.90
CA ILE A 111 -11.10 2.92 -6.97
C ILE A 111 -12.19 1.85 -6.82
N VAL A 112 -11.82 0.59 -6.56
CA VAL A 112 -12.79 -0.48 -6.33
C VAL A 112 -13.69 -0.16 -5.12
N HIS A 113 -13.13 0.40 -4.05
CA HIS A 113 -13.90 0.79 -2.87
C HIS A 113 -14.90 1.91 -3.19
N VAL A 114 -14.55 2.85 -4.08
CA VAL A 114 -15.51 3.84 -4.59
C VAL A 114 -16.63 3.19 -5.37
N LEU A 115 -16.30 2.25 -6.26
CA LEU A 115 -17.26 1.62 -7.17
C LEU A 115 -18.23 0.66 -6.47
N PHE A 116 -17.73 -0.14 -5.52
CA PHE A 116 -18.48 -1.29 -4.97
C PHE A 116 -18.74 -1.20 -3.46
N LYS A 117 -17.97 -0.41 -2.71
CA LYS A 117 -18.06 -0.33 -1.24
C LYS A 117 -18.54 1.04 -0.74
N GLY A 118 -18.81 1.98 -1.65
CA GLY A 118 -19.35 3.30 -1.32
C GLY A 118 -18.31 4.30 -0.81
N PHE A 119 -17.02 4.09 -1.02
CA PHE A 119 -15.98 5.02 -0.54
C PHE A 119 -16.13 6.42 -1.18
N PRO A 120 -16.03 7.53 -0.42
CA PRO A 120 -16.29 8.87 -0.97
C PRO A 120 -15.29 9.26 -2.08
N PRO A 121 -15.74 9.68 -3.29
CA PRO A 121 -14.83 9.95 -4.41
C PRO A 121 -13.79 11.07 -4.16
N LEU A 122 -14.17 12.14 -3.46
CA LEU A 122 -13.22 13.21 -3.13
C LEU A 122 -12.14 12.75 -2.14
N LYS A 123 -12.50 11.82 -1.25
CA LYS A 123 -11.55 11.20 -0.33
C LYS A 123 -10.63 10.23 -1.07
N ALA A 124 -11.16 9.46 -2.01
CA ALA A 124 -10.39 8.60 -2.91
C ALA A 124 -9.31 9.39 -3.64
N LEU A 125 -9.63 10.56 -4.18
CA LEU A 125 -8.65 11.41 -4.85
C LEU A 125 -7.51 11.82 -3.90
N ARG A 126 -7.84 12.21 -2.65
CA ARG A 126 -6.82 12.56 -1.64
C ARG A 126 -5.93 11.36 -1.30
N TYR A 127 -6.51 10.16 -1.18
CA TYR A 127 -5.78 8.91 -0.95
C TYR A 127 -4.80 8.63 -2.08
N ILE A 128 -5.25 8.67 -3.34
CA ILE A 128 -4.42 8.42 -4.51
C ILE A 128 -3.23 9.39 -4.57
N VAL A 129 -3.47 10.68 -4.33
CA VAL A 129 -2.40 11.69 -4.28
C VAL A 129 -1.41 11.40 -3.15
N ALA A 130 -1.91 11.06 -1.96
CA ALA A 130 -1.07 10.74 -0.81
C ALA A 130 -0.23 9.47 -1.02
N GLN A 131 -0.83 8.42 -1.60
CA GLN A 131 -0.17 7.17 -1.99
C GLN A 131 1.00 7.45 -2.94
N ILE A 132 0.76 8.21 -4.02
CA ILE A 132 1.81 8.58 -4.99
C ILE A 132 2.92 9.38 -4.30
N LEU A 133 2.56 10.33 -3.43
CA LEU A 133 3.54 11.15 -2.70
C LEU A 133 4.42 10.31 -1.77
N GLY A 134 3.85 9.33 -1.08
CA GLY A 134 4.58 8.40 -0.21
C GLY A 134 5.65 7.61 -0.95
N GLY A 135 5.29 7.02 -2.09
CA GLY A 135 6.24 6.30 -2.94
C GLY A 135 7.30 7.22 -3.53
N TYR A 136 6.92 8.44 -3.91
CA TYR A 136 7.82 9.42 -4.51
C TYR A 136 8.92 9.84 -3.51
N ILE A 137 8.52 10.11 -2.26
CA ILE A 137 9.46 10.42 -1.18
C ILE A 137 10.40 9.24 -0.89
N ALA A 138 9.89 8.00 -0.89
CA ALA A 138 10.73 6.81 -0.72
C ALA A 138 11.83 6.73 -1.79
N CYS A 139 11.47 6.88 -3.06
CA CYS A 139 12.42 6.84 -4.18
C CYS A 139 13.49 7.94 -4.06
N LEU A 140 13.09 9.19 -3.76
CA LEU A 140 14.06 10.28 -3.61
C LEU A 140 15.01 10.08 -2.42
N LEU A 141 14.51 9.55 -1.30
CA LEU A 141 15.35 9.25 -0.14
C LEU A 141 16.36 8.15 -0.45
N ILE A 142 15.94 7.10 -1.15
CA ILE A 142 16.86 6.03 -1.59
C ILE A 142 17.92 6.60 -2.54
N TYR A 143 17.53 7.44 -3.51
CA TYR A 143 18.50 8.11 -4.39
C TYR A 143 19.52 8.93 -3.59
N ALA A 144 19.06 9.73 -2.62
CA ALA A 144 19.96 10.52 -1.77
C ALA A 144 20.90 9.65 -0.93
N GLN A 145 20.40 8.54 -0.37
CA GLN A 145 21.18 7.60 0.45
C GLN A 145 22.21 6.82 -0.38
N TYR A 146 21.86 6.43 -1.60
CA TYR A 146 22.71 5.65 -2.50
C TYR A 146 23.50 6.50 -3.48
N HIS A 147 23.40 7.84 -3.44
CA HIS A 147 23.96 8.74 -4.44
C HIS A 147 25.44 8.46 -4.76
N HIS A 148 26.28 8.32 -3.73
CA HIS A 148 27.70 8.03 -3.90
C HIS A 148 27.95 6.65 -4.53
N VAL A 149 27.20 5.63 -4.10
CA VAL A 149 27.36 4.26 -4.61
C VAL A 149 26.88 4.18 -6.07
N LEU A 150 25.76 4.83 -6.38
CA LEU A 150 25.18 4.88 -7.72
C LEU A 150 26.11 5.59 -8.70
N THR A 151 26.62 6.77 -8.34
CA THR A 151 27.57 7.52 -9.19
C THR A 151 28.88 6.78 -9.42
N THR A 152 29.36 6.01 -8.42
CA THR A 152 30.52 5.13 -8.59
C THR A 152 30.23 3.97 -9.56
N ALA A 153 29.03 3.38 -9.49
CA ALA A 153 28.60 2.36 -10.42
C ALA A 153 28.47 2.91 -11.85
N GLU A 154 27.88 4.09 -12.02
CA GLU A 154 27.79 4.79 -13.31
C GLU A 154 29.18 5.07 -13.90
N ALA A 155 30.13 5.55 -13.09
CA ALA A 155 31.51 5.76 -13.52
C ALA A 155 32.19 4.46 -13.98
N THR A 156 31.88 3.33 -13.33
CA THR A 156 32.37 2.00 -13.72
C THR A 156 31.81 1.57 -15.07
N VAL A 157 30.52 1.82 -15.33
CA VAL A 157 29.89 1.58 -16.63
C VAL A 157 30.53 2.46 -17.70
N ILE A 158 30.68 3.75 -17.46
CA ILE A 158 31.31 4.70 -18.39
C ILE A 158 32.74 4.25 -18.74
N ALA A 159 33.53 3.81 -17.76
CA ALA A 159 34.88 3.30 -18.01
C ALA A 159 34.90 2.05 -18.90
N SER A 160 33.81 1.27 -18.93
CA SER A 160 33.71 0.02 -19.68
C SER A 160 33.12 0.16 -21.09
N VAL A 161 32.12 1.02 -21.27
CA VAL A 161 31.33 1.13 -22.52
C VAL A 161 31.12 2.58 -22.98
N GLY A 162 31.73 3.56 -22.31
CA GLY A 162 31.59 4.98 -22.61
C GLY A 162 30.28 5.61 -22.11
N GLU A 163 30.18 6.93 -22.23
CA GLU A 163 28.99 7.70 -21.82
C GLU A 163 27.75 7.33 -22.64
N GLU A 164 27.91 7.11 -23.95
CA GLU A 164 26.82 6.66 -24.83
C GLU A 164 26.29 5.28 -24.40
N GLY A 165 27.17 4.40 -23.92
CA GLY A 165 26.78 3.10 -23.38
C GLY A 165 25.93 3.21 -22.11
N LEU A 166 26.29 4.12 -21.20
CA LEU A 166 25.47 4.41 -20.02
C LEU A 166 24.10 4.99 -20.42
N ALA A 167 24.09 5.96 -21.34
CA ALA A 167 22.86 6.58 -21.83
C ALA A 167 21.91 5.55 -22.46
N ALA A 168 22.46 4.58 -23.21
CA ALA A 168 21.68 3.51 -23.84
C ALA A 168 20.99 2.58 -22.84
N ILE A 169 21.58 2.36 -21.66
CA ILE A 169 21.00 1.47 -20.64
C ILE A 169 20.21 2.22 -19.56
N ASN A 170 20.36 3.54 -19.42
CA ASN A 170 19.86 4.28 -18.26
C ASN A 170 18.35 4.05 -18.03
N PHE A 171 17.54 4.13 -19.08
CA PHE A 171 16.10 3.94 -19.06
C PHE A 171 15.67 2.52 -19.43
N THR A 172 16.34 1.53 -18.85
CA THR A 172 16.04 0.10 -18.99
C THR A 172 15.86 -0.55 -17.61
N PRO A 173 15.26 -1.76 -17.51
CA PRO A 173 15.13 -2.47 -16.23
C PRO A 173 16.44 -2.67 -15.47
N SER A 174 17.57 -2.72 -16.20
CA SER A 174 18.90 -3.00 -15.65
C SER A 174 19.76 -1.74 -15.50
N GLY A 175 19.24 -0.55 -15.84
CA GLY A 175 19.96 0.71 -15.73
C GLY A 175 19.72 1.45 -14.42
N PRO A 176 20.49 2.52 -14.14
CA PRO A 176 20.31 3.36 -12.95
C PRO A 176 18.87 3.83 -12.71
N ALA A 177 18.19 4.35 -13.73
CA ALA A 177 16.80 4.79 -13.56
C ALA A 177 15.83 3.62 -13.31
N GLY A 178 16.17 2.41 -13.78
CA GLY A 178 15.44 1.17 -13.59
C GLY A 178 15.31 0.72 -12.13
N ILE A 179 16.13 1.28 -11.23
CA ILE A 179 15.98 1.14 -9.79
C ILE A 179 14.61 1.68 -9.34
N PHE A 180 14.25 2.85 -9.85
CA PHE A 180 13.11 3.64 -9.36
C PHE A 180 11.87 3.44 -10.24
N ALA A 181 12.04 3.62 -11.55
CA ALA A 181 10.97 3.53 -12.54
C ALA A 181 11.03 2.21 -13.30
N LEU A 182 9.86 1.69 -13.68
CA LEU A 182 9.78 0.48 -14.46
C LEU A 182 9.94 0.80 -15.95
N TYR A 183 10.68 -0.02 -16.67
CA TYR A 183 10.87 0.11 -18.12
C TYR A 183 10.62 -1.24 -18.79
N ALA A 184 10.20 -1.24 -20.06
CA ALA A 184 10.20 -2.46 -20.84
C ALA A 184 11.55 -2.63 -21.53
N PRO A 185 12.13 -3.84 -21.58
CA PRO A 185 13.24 -4.13 -22.48
C PRO A 185 12.91 -3.78 -23.93
N THR A 186 13.93 -3.41 -24.70
CA THR A 186 13.78 -3.16 -26.13
C THR A 186 13.30 -4.41 -26.84
N GLY A 187 12.25 -4.29 -27.67
CA GLY A 187 11.67 -5.42 -28.39
C GLY A 187 10.67 -6.27 -27.58
N SER A 188 10.34 -5.89 -26.34
CA SER A 188 9.32 -6.60 -25.56
C SER A 188 7.95 -6.58 -26.25
N ASN A 189 7.27 -7.73 -26.21
CA ASN A 189 5.88 -7.85 -26.62
C ASN A 189 4.97 -7.22 -25.57
N LEU A 190 4.47 -6.01 -25.84
CA LEU A 190 3.61 -5.28 -24.90
C LEU A 190 2.31 -6.03 -24.54
N GLY A 191 1.80 -6.92 -25.41
CA GLY A 191 0.64 -7.75 -25.09
C GLY A 191 0.95 -8.80 -24.02
N GLN A 192 2.15 -9.39 -24.04
CA GLN A 192 2.59 -10.33 -23.01
C GLN A 192 2.89 -9.60 -21.69
N VAL A 193 3.48 -8.41 -21.76
CA VAL A 193 3.69 -7.55 -20.59
C VAL A 193 2.37 -7.19 -19.93
N PHE A 194 1.38 -6.76 -20.73
CA PHE A 194 0.03 -6.48 -20.24
C PHE A 194 -0.60 -7.72 -19.60
N MET A 195 -0.51 -8.89 -20.25
CA MET A 195 -1.04 -10.14 -19.71
C MET A 195 -0.41 -10.48 -18.35
N ASN A 196 0.91 -10.34 -18.22
CA ASN A 196 1.62 -10.61 -16.98
C ASN A 196 1.18 -9.67 -15.85
N GLU A 197 1.12 -8.35 -16.09
CA GLU A 197 0.61 -7.37 -15.12
C GLU A 197 -0.84 -7.71 -14.74
N PHE A 198 -1.72 -7.88 -15.73
CA PHE A 198 -3.15 -8.13 -15.51
C PHE A 198 -3.40 -9.39 -14.66
N VAL A 199 -2.76 -10.51 -14.97
CA VAL A 199 -2.97 -11.77 -14.25
C VAL A 199 -2.39 -11.70 -12.85
N THR A 200 -1.23 -11.05 -12.69
CA THR A 200 -0.58 -10.90 -11.39
C THR A 200 -1.38 -9.96 -10.47
N ASP A 201 -1.89 -8.86 -11.01
CA ASP A 201 -2.78 -7.94 -10.31
C ASP A 201 -4.11 -8.60 -9.92
N PHE A 202 -4.69 -9.40 -10.82
CA PHE A 202 -5.90 -10.15 -10.54
C PHE A 202 -5.68 -11.15 -9.40
N PHE A 203 -4.56 -11.89 -9.43
CA PHE A 203 -4.17 -12.80 -8.35
C PHE A 203 -4.03 -12.06 -7.01
N LEU A 204 -3.29 -10.95 -6.99
CA LEU A 204 -3.07 -10.17 -5.78
C LEU A 204 -4.39 -9.61 -5.22
N ALA A 205 -5.23 -9.04 -6.10
CA ALA A 205 -6.52 -8.50 -5.72
C ALA A 205 -7.47 -9.57 -5.18
N LEU A 206 -7.50 -10.78 -5.78
CA LEU A 206 -8.32 -11.88 -5.30
C LEU A 206 -7.89 -12.33 -3.89
N VAL A 207 -6.58 -12.40 -3.62
CA VAL A 207 -6.06 -12.68 -2.27
C VAL A 207 -6.45 -11.57 -1.30
N ILE A 208 -6.36 -10.30 -1.68
CA ILE A 208 -6.76 -9.17 -0.85
C ILE A 208 -8.25 -9.28 -0.50
N PHE A 209 -9.15 -9.49 -1.47
CA PHE A 209 -10.58 -9.62 -1.17
C PHE A 209 -10.89 -10.84 -0.30
N GLY A 210 -10.19 -11.96 -0.51
CA GLY A 210 -10.30 -13.12 0.38
C GLY A 210 -9.82 -12.84 1.82
N CYS A 211 -8.87 -11.92 2.02
CA CYS A 211 -8.43 -11.48 3.35
C CYS A 211 -9.42 -10.48 3.98
N LEU A 212 -10.12 -9.69 3.16
CA LEU A 212 -11.12 -8.71 3.59
C LEU A 212 -12.50 -9.36 3.82
N ASP A 213 -12.72 -10.59 3.33
CA ASP A 213 -13.96 -11.34 3.60
C ASP A 213 -14.08 -11.70 5.09
N PRO A 214 -15.06 -11.12 5.82
CA PRO A 214 -15.22 -11.37 7.25
C PRO A 214 -15.66 -12.80 7.56
N SER A 215 -16.11 -13.57 6.57
CA SER A 215 -16.49 -14.98 6.72
C SER A 215 -15.32 -15.94 6.57
N ASN A 216 -14.14 -15.47 6.14
CA ASN A 216 -13.00 -16.33 5.89
C ASN A 216 -12.36 -16.85 7.19
N VAL A 217 -12.67 -18.09 7.53
CA VAL A 217 -12.21 -18.75 8.77
C VAL A 217 -10.70 -18.98 8.82
N PHE A 218 -10.02 -19.04 7.67
CA PHE A 218 -8.58 -19.31 7.61
C PHE A 218 -7.74 -18.04 7.73
N ILE A 219 -8.36 -16.87 7.55
CA ILE A 219 -7.68 -15.57 7.57
C ILE A 219 -8.34 -14.68 8.63
N PRO A 220 -8.02 -14.87 9.92
CA PRO A 220 -8.37 -13.87 10.92
C PRO A 220 -7.63 -12.55 10.64
N PRO A 221 -8.10 -11.40 11.18
CA PRO A 221 -7.59 -10.07 10.80
C PRO A 221 -6.07 -9.89 10.88
N HIS A 222 -5.42 -10.48 11.88
CA HIS A 222 -3.97 -10.39 12.05
C HIS A 222 -3.19 -11.22 11.02
N MET A 223 -3.79 -12.28 10.45
CA MET A 223 -3.17 -13.10 9.41
C MET A 223 -3.25 -12.43 8.03
N ALA A 224 -4.21 -11.54 7.80
CA ALA A 224 -4.31 -10.77 6.56
C ALA A 224 -2.99 -10.03 6.23
N LEU A 225 -2.29 -9.52 7.26
CA LEU A 225 -0.99 -8.86 7.12
C LEU A 225 0.04 -9.75 6.42
N GLY A 226 0.19 -10.98 6.91
CA GLY A 226 1.14 -11.97 6.39
C GLY A 226 0.71 -12.52 5.04
N THR A 227 -0.59 -12.78 4.86
CA THR A 227 -1.12 -13.35 3.61
C THR A 227 -0.97 -12.38 2.44
N ILE A 228 -1.28 -11.10 2.62
CA ILE A 228 -1.11 -10.08 1.56
C ILE A 228 0.38 -9.88 1.27
N ALA A 229 1.23 -9.84 2.31
CA ALA A 229 2.67 -9.71 2.16
C ALA A 229 3.30 -10.87 1.36
N ILE A 230 2.95 -12.12 1.67
CA ILE A 230 3.51 -13.28 0.97
C ILE A 230 2.94 -13.41 -0.45
N ALA A 231 1.69 -13.02 -0.70
CA ALA A 231 1.12 -12.98 -2.03
C ALA A 231 1.88 -11.99 -2.92
N TYR A 232 2.18 -10.80 -2.41
CA TYR A 232 2.98 -9.82 -3.14
C TYR A 232 4.42 -10.29 -3.36
N ALA A 233 5.05 -10.88 -2.34
CA ALA A 233 6.39 -11.45 -2.50
C ALA A 233 6.41 -12.56 -3.57
N SER A 234 5.41 -13.44 -3.58
CA SER A 234 5.25 -14.50 -4.58
C SER A 234 5.05 -13.94 -5.99
N ALA A 235 4.29 -12.84 -6.11
CA ALA A 235 4.13 -12.12 -7.38
C ALA A 235 5.48 -11.62 -7.91
N VAL A 236 6.32 -11.02 -7.05
CA VAL A 236 7.67 -10.58 -7.42
C VAL A 236 8.56 -11.75 -7.83
N TRP A 237 8.59 -12.84 -7.06
CA TRP A 237 9.45 -13.98 -7.32
C TRP A 237 9.09 -14.72 -8.62
N GLY A 238 7.80 -14.81 -8.94
CA GLY A 238 7.33 -15.54 -10.12
C GLY A 238 7.28 -14.70 -11.39
N PHE A 239 6.99 -13.39 -11.27
CA PHE A 239 6.47 -12.61 -12.40
C PHE A 239 7.12 -11.23 -12.57
N ALA A 240 8.20 -10.90 -11.86
CA ALA A 240 8.91 -9.63 -12.01
C ALA A 240 10.32 -9.73 -12.67
N PRO A 241 10.54 -10.51 -13.75
CA PRO A 241 11.87 -10.64 -14.36
C PRO A 241 12.43 -9.33 -14.92
N VAL A 242 11.54 -8.38 -15.26
CA VAL A 242 11.89 -7.04 -15.79
C VAL A 242 11.24 -5.92 -14.96
N GLY A 243 10.67 -6.26 -13.80
CA GLY A 243 9.80 -5.42 -13.00
C GLY A 243 8.34 -5.85 -13.04
N LEU A 244 7.62 -5.51 -11.97
CA LEU A 244 6.18 -5.71 -11.79
C LEU A 244 5.65 -4.46 -11.09
N ALA A 245 4.68 -3.78 -11.71
CA ALA A 245 4.09 -2.57 -11.13
C ALA A 245 3.24 -2.92 -9.92
N ALA A 246 2.28 -3.83 -10.10
CA ALA A 246 1.27 -4.29 -9.14
C ALA A 246 0.44 -3.19 -8.41
N ASN A 247 0.80 -1.92 -8.60
CA ASN A 247 0.33 -0.78 -7.83
C ASN A 247 0.64 0.52 -8.59
N SER A 248 -0.40 1.28 -8.93
CA SER A 248 -0.27 2.50 -9.73
C SER A 248 0.54 3.57 -8.98
N ALA A 249 0.35 3.68 -7.67
CA ALA A 249 1.09 4.65 -6.87
C ALA A 249 2.58 4.31 -6.84
N ARG A 250 2.96 3.02 -6.79
CA ARG A 250 4.37 2.58 -6.86
C ARG A 250 5.02 2.92 -8.21
N ASP A 251 4.34 2.65 -9.33
CA ASP A 251 4.88 2.92 -10.66
C ASP A 251 4.95 4.42 -10.95
N ILE A 252 3.86 5.16 -10.74
CA ILE A 252 3.80 6.61 -10.99
C ILE A 252 4.80 7.34 -10.10
N ALA A 253 4.89 6.99 -8.82
CA ALA A 253 5.88 7.57 -7.91
C ALA A 253 7.32 7.36 -8.40
N GLY A 254 7.67 6.13 -8.78
CA GLY A 254 8.98 5.78 -9.31
C GLY A 254 9.34 6.59 -10.55
N ARG A 255 8.39 6.73 -11.49
CA ARG A 255 8.55 7.54 -12.71
C ARG A 255 8.70 9.03 -12.40
N LEU A 256 7.91 9.58 -11.47
CA LEU A 256 8.04 10.97 -11.05
C LEU A 256 9.41 11.24 -10.42
N ALA A 257 9.90 10.32 -9.57
CA ALA A 257 11.24 10.42 -8.99
C ALA A 257 12.32 10.34 -10.06
N ALA A 258 12.21 9.38 -10.99
CA ALA A 258 13.16 9.27 -12.10
C ALA A 258 13.18 10.53 -12.98
N MET A 259 12.00 11.13 -13.26
CA MET A 259 11.93 12.40 -14.01
C MET A 259 12.50 13.59 -13.24
N THR A 260 12.48 13.55 -11.92
CA THR A 260 13.09 14.59 -11.08
C THR A 260 14.62 14.50 -11.13
N ILE A 261 15.16 13.28 -11.22
CA ILE A 261 16.61 13.02 -11.23
C ILE A 261 17.21 13.18 -12.63
N TRP A 262 16.61 12.53 -13.64
CA TRP A 262 17.15 12.43 -15.01
C TRP A 262 16.36 13.22 -16.06
N GLY A 263 15.36 14.00 -15.65
CA GLY A 263 14.55 14.81 -16.57
C GLY A 263 13.46 14.02 -17.30
N ARG A 264 12.76 14.69 -18.23
CA ARG A 264 11.51 14.19 -18.82
C ARG A 264 11.66 12.89 -19.60
N GLU A 265 12.84 12.59 -20.13
CA GLU A 265 13.11 11.35 -20.87
C GLU A 265 12.94 10.11 -20.00
N ALA A 266 13.15 10.25 -18.69
CA ALA A 266 12.96 9.18 -17.71
C ALA A 266 11.50 8.73 -17.56
N ALA A 267 10.53 9.45 -18.13
CA ALA A 267 9.16 8.97 -18.26
C ALA A 267 9.07 7.62 -18.98
N GLY A 268 10.02 7.35 -19.89
CA GLY A 268 10.11 6.14 -20.68
C GLY A 268 9.04 6.06 -21.78
N ASN A 269 8.81 4.84 -22.28
CA ASN A 269 7.82 4.61 -23.33
C ASN A 269 6.40 4.87 -22.79
N PRO A 270 5.60 5.77 -23.39
CA PRO A 270 4.29 6.15 -22.86
C PRO A 270 3.28 5.00 -22.91
N ARG A 271 3.39 4.07 -23.87
CA ARG A 271 2.51 2.90 -23.94
C ARG A 271 2.80 1.93 -22.80
N TYR A 272 4.07 1.67 -22.53
CA TYR A 272 4.45 0.83 -21.40
C TYR A 272 4.11 1.49 -20.06
N ALA A 273 4.37 2.79 -19.91
CA ALA A 273 4.02 3.53 -18.70
C ALA A 273 2.51 3.46 -18.41
N ALA A 274 1.67 3.56 -19.44
CA ALA A 274 0.23 3.38 -19.30
C ALA A 274 -0.14 1.94 -18.89
N ILE A 275 0.51 0.92 -19.47
CA ILE A 275 0.30 -0.48 -19.08
C ILE A 275 0.66 -0.67 -17.59
N ALA A 276 1.86 -0.27 -17.18
CA ALA A 276 2.33 -0.42 -15.80
C ALA A 276 1.44 0.33 -14.80
N ALA A 277 1.04 1.56 -15.11
CA ALA A 277 0.26 2.38 -14.19
C ALA A 277 -1.23 2.03 -14.14
N LEU A 278 -1.83 1.53 -15.22
CA LEU A 278 -3.30 1.42 -15.32
C LEU A 278 -3.83 -0.01 -15.36
N THR A 279 -3.00 -1.03 -15.66
CA THR A 279 -3.48 -2.42 -15.84
C THR A 279 -4.06 -3.02 -14.56
N ASN A 280 -3.53 -2.64 -13.40
CA ASN A 280 -4.04 -3.10 -12.10
C ASN A 280 -5.50 -2.69 -11.84
N ILE A 281 -6.01 -1.60 -12.43
CA ILE A 281 -7.37 -1.12 -12.21
C ILE A 281 -8.40 -2.11 -12.75
N PRO A 282 -8.44 -2.44 -14.06
CA PRO A 282 -9.39 -3.42 -14.57
C PRO A 282 -9.17 -4.83 -13.99
N ALA A 283 -7.93 -5.22 -13.69
CA ALA A 283 -7.64 -6.50 -13.05
C ALA A 283 -8.25 -6.60 -11.64
N THR A 284 -8.11 -5.55 -10.82
CA THR A 284 -8.67 -5.48 -9.47
C THR A 284 -10.19 -5.41 -9.50
N ILE A 285 -10.78 -4.66 -10.43
CA ILE A 285 -12.24 -4.63 -10.63
C ILE A 285 -12.76 -6.03 -10.97
N LEU A 286 -12.10 -6.74 -11.89
CA LEU A 286 -12.49 -8.10 -12.25
C LEU A 286 -12.37 -9.06 -11.06
N ALA A 287 -11.28 -8.96 -10.28
CA ALA A 287 -11.11 -9.76 -9.07
C ALA A 287 -12.21 -9.50 -8.03
N CYS A 288 -12.62 -8.25 -7.84
CA CYS A 288 -13.74 -7.90 -6.95
C CYS A 288 -15.04 -8.55 -7.43
N ILE A 289 -15.33 -8.47 -8.73
CA ILE A 289 -16.54 -9.08 -9.32
C ILE A 289 -16.50 -10.60 -9.15
N VAL A 290 -15.37 -11.24 -9.45
CA VAL A 290 -15.22 -12.70 -9.27
C VAL A 290 -15.37 -13.08 -7.79
N HIS A 291 -14.79 -12.29 -6.88
CA HIS A 291 -14.92 -12.52 -5.44
C HIS A 291 -16.39 -12.48 -4.99
N GLU A 292 -17.10 -11.41 -5.32
CA GLU A 292 -18.52 -11.22 -4.97
C GLU A 292 -19.43 -12.30 -5.58
N LEU A 293 -19.19 -12.71 -6.83
CA LEU A 293 -20.05 -13.70 -7.50
C LEU A 293 -19.77 -15.14 -7.08
N MET A 294 -18.53 -15.47 -6.73
CA MET A 294 -18.11 -16.87 -6.55
C MET A 294 -17.80 -17.25 -5.11
N PHE A 295 -17.34 -16.30 -4.28
CA PHE A 295 -16.79 -16.61 -2.97
C PHE A 295 -17.61 -16.04 -1.81
N VAL A 296 -18.26 -14.88 -2.00
CA VAL A 296 -19.12 -14.26 -0.99
C VAL A 296 -20.42 -15.06 -0.82
N ASP A 297 -20.82 -15.26 0.43
CA ASP A 297 -22.04 -15.96 0.81
C ASP A 297 -22.59 -15.33 2.10
N SER A 298 -23.81 -14.76 2.02
CA SER A 298 -24.44 -14.01 3.11
C SER A 298 -24.87 -14.89 4.28
N ASP A 299 -24.99 -16.20 4.08
CA ASP A 299 -25.41 -17.14 5.12
C ASP A 299 -24.23 -17.63 5.96
N ARG A 300 -22.99 -17.27 5.60
CA ARG A 300 -21.80 -17.64 6.37
C ARG A 300 -21.70 -16.91 7.69
N VAL A 301 -21.29 -17.65 8.70
CA VAL A 301 -21.09 -17.12 10.06
C VAL A 301 -19.74 -16.42 10.15
N VAL A 302 -19.77 -15.19 10.66
CA VAL A 302 -18.54 -14.42 10.96
C VAL A 302 -17.81 -15.03 12.17
N PRO A 303 -16.54 -15.45 12.03
CA PRO A 303 -15.76 -16.02 13.13
C PRO A 303 -15.59 -15.07 14.31
N GLN A 304 -15.31 -15.61 15.49
CA GLN A 304 -15.11 -14.80 16.70
C GLN A 304 -14.02 -13.73 16.54
N ALA A 305 -12.84 -14.10 16.03
CA ALA A 305 -11.74 -13.16 15.83
C ALA A 305 -12.11 -11.97 14.90
N GLN A 306 -12.96 -12.22 13.91
CA GLN A 306 -13.48 -11.18 13.01
C GLN A 306 -14.48 -10.28 13.74
N ARG A 307 -15.41 -10.86 14.51
CA ARG A 307 -16.36 -10.08 15.32
C ARG A 307 -15.66 -9.18 16.33
N GLU A 308 -14.66 -9.71 17.05
CA GLU A 308 -13.85 -8.93 18.00
C GLU A 308 -13.17 -7.74 17.31
N PHE A 309 -12.64 -7.94 16.11
CA PHE A 309 -12.06 -6.86 15.32
C PHE A 309 -13.09 -5.77 14.99
N TYR A 310 -14.27 -6.11 14.49
CA TYR A 310 -15.32 -5.12 14.20
C TYR A 310 -15.84 -4.43 15.47
N ASP A 311 -15.99 -5.18 16.57
CA ASP A 311 -16.48 -4.65 17.85
C ASP A 311 -15.50 -3.61 18.43
N VAL A 312 -14.19 -3.87 18.38
CA VAL A 312 -13.16 -2.91 18.82
C VAL A 312 -13.23 -1.62 18.01
N HIS A 313 -13.36 -1.71 16.69
CA HIS A 313 -13.51 -0.53 15.82
C HIS A 313 -14.80 0.22 16.14
N ALA A 314 -15.91 -0.49 16.33
CA ALA A 314 -17.20 0.09 16.68
C ALA A 314 -17.17 0.82 18.04
N LEU A 315 -16.46 0.28 19.03
CA LEU A 315 -16.30 0.87 20.35
C LEU A 315 -15.40 2.10 20.34
N HIS A 316 -14.36 2.13 19.50
CA HIS A 316 -13.55 3.32 19.31
C HIS A 316 -14.40 4.49 18.77
N ARG A 317 -15.33 4.22 17.83
CA ARG A 317 -16.28 5.22 17.32
C ARG A 317 -17.16 5.82 18.41
N ARG A 318 -17.73 4.98 19.29
CA ARG A 318 -18.59 5.42 20.40
C ARG A 318 -17.87 6.31 21.42
N ARG A 319 -16.54 6.25 21.48
CA ARG A 319 -15.72 7.12 22.35
C ARG A 319 -15.17 8.37 21.65
N GLY A 320 -15.37 8.52 20.32
CA GLY A 320 -15.14 9.79 19.62
C GLY A 320 -15.82 10.96 20.35
N PRO A 321 -15.41 12.23 20.15
CA PRO A 321 -15.24 13.31 21.16
C PRO A 321 -16.43 13.63 22.08
N LEU A 322 -16.93 12.63 22.80
CA LEU A 322 -17.92 12.68 23.87
C LEU A 322 -17.25 12.85 25.22
N LEU A 323 -15.92 12.94 25.25
CA LEU A 323 -15.17 13.48 26.37
C LEU A 323 -15.14 15.02 26.27
N GLN A 324 -16.31 15.66 26.46
CA GLN A 324 -16.56 16.74 27.42
C GLN A 324 -17.74 17.64 26.99
N ASN A 325 -18.86 17.47 27.71
CA ASN A 325 -19.86 18.48 28.11
C ASN A 325 -20.61 19.29 27.03
N GLY A 326 -21.90 18.99 26.88
CA GLY A 326 -22.96 20.00 27.10
C GLY A 326 -23.25 21.05 26.04
N ASP A 327 -22.70 20.97 24.81
CA ASP A 327 -23.07 21.94 23.77
C ASP A 327 -23.56 21.22 22.49
N SER A 328 -24.86 21.38 22.22
CA SER A 328 -25.53 20.91 21.03
C SER A 328 -25.49 21.99 19.96
N SER A 329 -24.59 21.88 18.95
CA SER A 329 -24.68 22.50 17.59
C SER A 329 -23.39 22.26 16.76
N PRO A 330 -23.39 22.40 15.42
CA PRO A 330 -23.75 21.39 14.44
C PRO A 330 -22.51 20.97 13.60
N GLY A 331 -22.01 19.75 13.79
CA GLY A 331 -20.86 19.19 13.08
C GLY A 331 -21.18 17.90 12.31
N GLY A 332 -22.37 17.78 11.72
CA GLY A 332 -22.88 16.51 11.18
C GLY A 332 -22.24 16.01 9.88
N ARG A 333 -21.32 16.77 9.26
CA ARG A 333 -20.64 16.35 8.01
C ARG A 333 -19.32 15.62 8.26
N ASP A 334 -18.47 16.16 9.12
CA ASP A 334 -17.14 15.58 9.38
C ASP A 334 -17.23 14.29 10.23
N GLN A 335 -18.26 14.15 11.07
CA GLN A 335 -18.56 12.91 11.79
C GLN A 335 -18.97 11.75 10.85
N LYS A 336 -19.69 12.03 9.76
CA LYS A 336 -20.05 10.99 8.76
C LYS A 336 -18.82 10.51 7.99
N GLU A 337 -17.88 11.41 7.69
CA GLU A 337 -16.68 11.08 6.90
C GLU A 337 -15.70 10.16 7.63
N TYR A 338 -15.61 10.24 8.97
CA TYR A 338 -14.85 9.28 9.79
C TYR A 338 -15.55 7.91 9.88
N VAL A 339 -16.86 7.92 10.11
CA VAL A 339 -17.69 6.72 10.32
C VAL A 339 -17.69 5.80 9.08
N ASP A 340 -17.61 6.36 7.87
CA ASP A 340 -17.67 5.62 6.61
C ASP A 340 -16.33 5.01 6.16
N THR A 341 -15.21 5.28 6.84
CA THR A 341 -13.88 4.94 6.28
C THR A 341 -13.47 3.50 6.53
N ILE A 342 -13.63 3.01 7.76
CA ILE A 342 -13.20 1.66 8.14
C ILE A 342 -14.30 0.62 7.89
N GLU A 343 -15.58 1.02 7.89
CA GLU A 343 -16.69 0.10 7.57
C GLU A 343 -16.85 -0.20 6.09
N ARG A 344 -16.23 0.60 5.23
CA ARG A 344 -16.28 0.45 3.77
C ARG A 344 -14.98 -0.08 3.19
N VAL A 345 -14.04 -0.48 4.06
CA VAL A 345 -12.80 -1.21 3.74
C VAL A 345 -13.00 -2.69 3.99
#